data_AF-A0A9D5LZW0-F1
#
_entry.id   AF-A0A9D5LZW0-F1
#
_cell.length_a   1.000
_cell.length_b   1.000
_cell.length_c   1.000
_cell.angle_alpha   90.00
_cell.angle_beta   90.00
_cell.angle_gamma   90.00
#
_symmetry.space_group_name_H-M   'P 1'
#
loop_
_entity.id
_entity.type
_entity.pdbx_description
1 polymer ?
#
loop_
_entity_poly.entity_id
_entity_poly.type
_entity_poly.pdbx_seq_one_letter_code
_entity_poly.pdbx_strand_id
1 'polypeptide(L)'
;MILLHLIPADASARSNDRLQNTRKAWNVEMQSVKTDYLAKKLDLTDVQREKFVRIYTSMENEISQANGEARKTIEEVRTKGKAATDADYRNAARVAFDLKAKEGAIEKKYFAQFSQILTPAQLFALKDAEVQFTKELMKKHSSMRKNNRNQKNRKN
;
A
#
# COMPACT_ATOMS: atom_id res chain seq x y z
N MET A 1 -5.23 -27.43 -47.05
CA MET A 1 -4.30 -26.45 -46.43
C MET A 1 -4.92 -25.98 -45.11
N ILE A 2 -4.44 -26.46 -43.97
CA ILE A 2 -4.92 -26.03 -42.65
C ILE A 2 -4.08 -24.83 -42.22
N LEU A 3 -4.73 -23.68 -42.08
CA LEU A 3 -4.15 -22.41 -41.66
C LEU A 3 -3.96 -22.42 -40.13
N LEU A 4 -2.73 -22.66 -39.68
CA LEU A 4 -2.32 -22.55 -38.29
C LEU A 4 -2.44 -21.09 -37.84
N HIS A 5 -3.49 -20.77 -37.08
CA HIS A 5 -3.63 -19.45 -36.47
C HIS A 5 -2.67 -19.34 -35.28
N LEU A 6 -1.50 -18.74 -35.55
CA LEU A 6 -0.58 -18.26 -34.54
C LEU A 6 -1.26 -17.12 -33.77
N ILE A 7 -1.75 -17.40 -32.56
CA ILE A 7 -2.21 -16.36 -31.65
C ILE A 7 -0.97 -15.53 -31.26
N PRO A 8 -0.90 -14.22 -31.58
CA PRO A 8 0.26 -13.42 -31.24
C PRO A 8 0.36 -13.26 -29.71
N ALA A 9 1.53 -13.60 -29.17
CA ALA A 9 1.90 -13.48 -27.76
C ALA A 9 1.83 -12.04 -27.19
N ASP A 10 1.52 -11.05 -28.04
CA ASP A 10 1.50 -9.62 -27.71
C ASP A 10 0.25 -9.14 -26.95
N ALA A 11 -0.87 -9.85 -27.03
CA ALA A 11 -2.12 -9.40 -26.41
C ALA A 11 -2.09 -9.50 -24.87
N SER A 12 -1.42 -10.52 -24.33
CA SER A 12 -1.24 -10.73 -22.88
C SER A 12 -0.21 -9.80 -22.26
N ALA A 13 0.85 -9.43 -23.00
CA ALA A 13 1.87 -8.49 -22.51
C ALA A 13 1.30 -7.06 -22.41
N ARG A 14 0.63 -6.57 -23.46
CA ARG A 14 0.04 -5.21 -23.50
C ARG A 14 -1.08 -4.98 -22.48
N SER A 15 -1.78 -6.03 -22.05
CA SER A 15 -2.84 -5.92 -21.03
C SER A 15 -2.26 -5.91 -19.61
N ASN A 16 -1.22 -6.71 -19.35
CA ASN A 16 -0.55 -6.73 -18.05
C ASN A 16 0.20 -5.42 -17.78
N ASP A 17 0.90 -4.86 -18.77
CA ASP A 17 1.61 -3.57 -18.64
C ASP A 17 0.64 -2.42 -18.33
N ARG A 18 -0.53 -2.41 -18.98
CA ARG A 18 -1.56 -1.38 -18.75
C ARG A 18 -2.12 -1.45 -17.34
N LEU A 19 -2.39 -2.66 -16.83
CA LEU A 19 -2.86 -2.89 -15.45
C LEU A 19 -1.79 -2.54 -14.40
N GLN A 20 -0.51 -2.79 -14.70
CA GLN A 20 0.57 -2.40 -13.80
C GLN A 20 0.74 -0.88 -13.76
N ASN A 21 0.66 -0.21 -14.91
CA ASN A 21 0.74 1.24 -14.97
C ASN A 21 -0.43 1.92 -14.27
N THR A 22 -1.66 1.42 -14.40
CA THR A 22 -2.81 1.97 -13.66
C THR A 22 -2.68 1.78 -12.15
N ARG A 23 -2.19 0.62 -11.69
CA ARG A 23 -1.90 0.39 -10.26
C ARG A 23 -0.82 1.32 -9.73
N LYS A 24 0.26 1.53 -10.48
CA LYS A 24 1.33 2.46 -10.10
C LYS A 24 0.81 3.89 -10.01
N ALA A 25 0.08 4.36 -11.01
CA ALA A 25 -0.53 5.69 -11.01
C ALA A 25 -1.47 5.88 -9.81
N TRP A 26 -2.33 4.90 -9.54
CA TRP A 26 -3.22 4.90 -8.39
C TRP A 26 -2.46 4.96 -7.06
N ASN A 27 -1.36 4.23 -6.91
CA ASN A 27 -0.55 4.26 -5.69
C ASN A 27 0.06 5.64 -5.45
N VAL A 28 0.59 6.28 -6.50
CA VAL A 28 1.13 7.64 -6.43
C VAL A 28 0.04 8.65 -6.07
N GLU A 29 -1.13 8.56 -6.71
CA GLU A 29 -2.27 9.42 -6.40
C GLU A 29 -2.71 9.25 -4.94
N MET A 30 -2.88 8.02 -4.47
CA MET A 30 -3.29 7.74 -3.10
C MET A 30 -2.27 8.22 -2.07
N GLN A 31 -0.98 8.12 -2.37
CA GLN A 31 0.09 8.64 -1.54
C GLN A 31 0.01 10.16 -1.43
N SER A 32 -0.16 10.86 -2.56
CA SER A 32 -0.35 12.31 -2.59
C SER A 32 -1.57 12.76 -1.76
N VAL A 33 -2.72 12.10 -1.97
CA VAL A 33 -3.96 12.37 -1.21
C VAL A 33 -3.74 12.17 0.29
N LYS A 34 -2.99 11.13 0.68
CA LYS A 34 -2.68 10.85 2.08
C LYS A 34 -1.76 11.92 2.67
N THR A 35 -0.67 12.27 1.99
CA THR A 35 0.26 13.29 2.50
C THR A 35 -0.40 14.66 2.60
N ASP A 36 -1.27 15.02 1.67
CA ASP A 36 -2.06 16.26 1.73
C ASP A 36 -3.03 16.28 2.90
N TYR A 37 -3.72 15.16 3.14
CA TYR A 37 -4.61 15.01 4.29
C TYR A 37 -3.84 15.18 5.59
N LEU A 38 -2.71 14.49 5.75
CA LEU A 38 -1.88 14.55 6.96
C LEU A 38 -1.32 15.96 7.18
N ALA A 39 -0.79 16.59 6.13
CA ALA A 39 -0.26 17.95 6.22
C ALA A 39 -1.33 18.96 6.66
N LYS A 40 -2.56 18.83 6.16
CA LYS A 40 -3.70 19.65 6.61
C LYS A 40 -4.11 19.33 8.04
N LYS A 41 -4.18 18.06 8.42
CA LYS A 41 -4.61 17.62 9.75
C LYS A 41 -3.64 18.04 10.85
N LEU A 42 -2.36 18.12 10.52
CA LEU A 42 -1.28 18.55 11.42
C LEU A 42 -1.01 20.07 11.37
N ASP A 43 -1.76 20.81 10.56
CA ASP A 43 -1.56 22.25 10.35
C ASP A 43 -0.10 22.59 10.02
N LEU A 44 0.48 21.88 9.05
CA LEU A 44 1.87 22.10 8.65
C LEU A 44 2.01 23.39 7.85
N THR A 45 3.01 24.19 8.21
CA THR A 45 3.48 25.30 7.36
C THR A 45 4.01 24.77 6.03
N ASP A 46 4.11 25.62 5.01
CA ASP A 46 4.61 25.19 3.69
C ASP A 46 6.03 24.62 3.75
N VAL A 47 6.89 25.23 4.58
CA VAL A 47 8.26 24.75 4.82
C VAL A 47 8.27 23.38 5.51
N GLN A 48 7.38 23.16 6.48
CA GLN A 48 7.25 21.85 7.13
C GLN A 48 6.69 20.81 6.16
N ARG A 49 5.67 21.18 5.38
CA ARG A 49 4.97 20.32 4.42
C ARG A 49 5.93 19.76 3.38
N GLU A 50 6.77 20.58 2.76
CA GLU A 50 7.73 20.14 1.74
C GLU A 50 8.68 19.07 2.29
N LYS A 51 9.25 19.32 3.48
CA LYS A 51 10.13 18.35 4.15
C LYS A 51 9.37 17.09 4.58
N PHE A 52 8.16 17.25 5.11
CA PHE A 52 7.31 16.18 5.59
C PHE A 52 6.93 15.22 4.47
N VAL A 53 6.46 15.72 3.32
CA VAL A 53 6.06 14.89 2.17
C VAL A 53 7.20 13.98 1.75
N ARG A 54 8.43 14.51 1.67
CA ARG A 54 9.62 13.72 1.31
C ARG A 54 9.89 12.60 2.31
N ILE A 55 9.96 12.93 3.61
CA ILE A 55 10.27 11.97 4.67
C ILE A 55 9.16 10.90 4.77
N TYR A 56 7.90 11.31 4.72
CA TYR A 56 6.75 10.42 4.81
C TYR A 56 6.66 9.45 3.63
N THR A 57 6.87 9.96 2.41
CA THR A 57 6.91 9.14 1.19
C THR A 57 8.00 8.08 1.27
N SER A 58 9.20 8.44 1.73
CA SER A 58 10.30 7.49 1.91
C SER A 58 9.98 6.41 2.95
N MET A 59 9.36 6.79 4.08
CA MET A 59 8.91 5.84 5.10
C MET A 59 7.89 4.84 4.53
N GLU A 60 6.86 5.32 3.84
CA GLU A 60 5.84 4.46 3.23
C GLU A 60 6.42 3.52 2.18
N ASN A 61 7.39 3.99 1.39
CA ASN A 61 8.06 3.15 0.41
C ASN A 61 8.86 2.02 1.08
N GLU A 62 9.59 2.30 2.15
CA GLU A 62 10.31 1.26 2.93
C GLU A 62 9.35 0.26 3.57
N ILE A 63 8.24 0.72 4.16
CA ILE A 63 7.20 -0.15 4.74
C ILE A 63 6.55 -0.99 3.63
N SER A 64 6.23 -0.39 2.49
CA SER A 64 5.61 -1.06 1.34
C SER A 64 6.52 -2.14 0.76
N GLN A 65 7.83 -1.87 0.64
CA GLN A 65 8.82 -2.84 0.22
C GLN A 65 8.89 -4.03 1.19
N ALA A 66 9.00 -3.77 2.49
CA ALA A 66 9.03 -4.81 3.52
C ALA A 66 7.76 -5.69 3.47
N ASN A 67 6.60 -5.07 3.31
CA ASN A 67 5.32 -5.75 3.12
C ASN A 67 5.30 -6.58 1.83
N GLY A 68 5.83 -6.05 0.72
CA GLY A 68 5.89 -6.72 -0.56
C GLY A 68 6.77 -7.98 -0.52
N GLU A 69 7.94 -7.88 0.08
CA GLU A 69 8.86 -9.01 0.32
C GLU A 69 8.17 -10.11 1.14
N ALA A 70 7.54 -9.73 2.26
CA ALA A 70 6.85 -10.69 3.12
C ALA A 70 5.68 -11.37 2.41
N ARG A 71 4.85 -10.60 1.68
CA ARG A 71 3.73 -11.14 0.89
C ARG A 71 4.21 -12.10 -0.18
N LYS A 72 5.31 -11.81 -0.85
CA LYS A 72 5.89 -12.70 -1.86
C LYS A 72 6.25 -14.05 -1.25
N THR A 73 6.97 -14.08 -0.12
CA THR A 73 7.32 -15.33 0.56
C THR A 73 6.08 -16.13 1.00
N ILE A 74 5.07 -15.45 1.54
CA ILE A 74 3.83 -16.12 1.97
C ILE A 74 3.07 -16.69 0.77
N GLU A 75 2.98 -15.94 -0.32
CA GLU A 75 2.26 -16.37 -1.53
C GLU A 75 3.00 -17.48 -2.29
N GLU A 76 4.33 -17.52 -2.24
CA GLU A 76 5.13 -18.65 -2.76
C GLU A 76 4.72 -19.97 -2.09
N VAL A 77 4.57 -19.97 -0.76
CA VAL A 77 4.12 -21.18 -0.02
C VAL A 77 2.68 -21.54 -0.39
N ARG A 78 1.80 -20.54 -0.50
CA ARG A 78 0.41 -20.76 -0.93
C ARG A 78 0.33 -21.37 -2.33
N THR A 79 1.17 -20.88 -3.24
CA THR A 79 1.25 -21.35 -4.63
C THR A 79 1.79 -22.77 -4.73
N LYS A 80 2.78 -23.13 -3.90
CA LYS A 80 3.29 -24.52 -3.80
C LYS A 80 2.21 -25.52 -3.36
N GLY A 81 1.24 -25.09 -2.55
CA GLY A 81 0.13 -25.93 -2.11
C GLY A 81 0.61 -27.23 -1.45
N LYS A 82 0.22 -28.39 -2.00
CA LYS A 82 0.63 -29.71 -1.48
C LYS A 82 2.13 -29.99 -1.59
N ALA A 83 2.86 -29.25 -2.45
CA ALA A 83 4.30 -29.40 -2.60
C ALA A 83 5.11 -28.53 -1.61
N ALA A 84 4.45 -27.73 -0.77
CA ALA A 84 5.13 -26.96 0.26
C ALA A 84 5.67 -27.87 1.36
N THR A 85 6.91 -27.61 1.79
CA THR A 85 7.58 -28.37 2.86
C THR A 85 7.32 -27.74 4.24
N ASP A 86 7.58 -28.48 5.31
CA ASP A 86 7.56 -27.94 6.68
C ASP A 86 8.48 -26.72 6.84
N ALA A 87 9.63 -26.73 6.17
CA ALA A 87 10.57 -25.62 6.17
C ALA A 87 9.97 -24.37 5.50
N ASP A 88 9.23 -24.54 4.38
CA ASP A 88 8.51 -23.46 3.72
C ASP A 88 7.49 -22.82 4.66
N TYR A 89 6.67 -23.63 5.33
CA TYR A 89 5.66 -23.13 6.27
C TYR A 89 6.30 -22.41 7.46
N ARG A 90 7.37 -22.96 8.05
CA ARG A 90 8.08 -22.31 9.16
C ARG A 90 8.65 -20.96 8.73
N ASN A 91 9.25 -20.88 7.54
CA ASN A 91 9.80 -19.61 7.06
C ASN A 91 8.70 -18.58 6.79
N ALA A 92 7.60 -18.95 6.12
CA ALA A 92 6.49 -18.04 5.86
C ALA A 92 5.83 -17.55 7.16
N ALA A 93 5.63 -18.44 8.13
CA ALA A 93 5.13 -18.06 9.44
C ALA A 93 6.07 -17.07 10.14
N ARG A 94 7.38 -17.39 10.20
CA ARG A 94 8.40 -16.50 10.77
C ARG A 94 8.37 -15.12 10.11
N VAL A 95 8.39 -15.06 8.77
CA VAL A 95 8.33 -13.80 8.02
C VAL A 95 7.06 -13.00 8.34
N ALA A 96 5.91 -13.66 8.49
CA ALA A 96 4.66 -12.99 8.86
C ALA A 96 4.72 -12.39 10.28
N PHE A 97 5.29 -13.10 11.25
CA PHE A 97 5.47 -12.61 12.62
C PHE A 97 6.52 -11.50 12.72
N ASP A 98 7.65 -11.64 12.03
CA ASP A 98 8.76 -10.69 12.05
C ASP A 98 8.41 -9.37 11.35
N LEU A 99 7.49 -9.39 10.39
CA LEU A 99 7.12 -8.21 9.60
C LEU A 99 6.71 -7.04 10.51
N LYS A 100 5.95 -7.28 11.59
CA LYS A 100 5.49 -6.18 12.45
C LYS A 100 6.64 -5.50 13.19
N ALA A 101 7.64 -6.28 13.62
CA ALA A 101 8.85 -5.74 14.22
C ALA A 101 9.67 -4.92 13.20
N LYS A 102 9.78 -5.40 11.96
CA LYS A 102 10.46 -4.68 10.87
C LYS A 102 9.78 -3.34 10.57
N GLU A 103 8.45 -3.32 10.46
CA GLU A 103 7.68 -2.07 10.30
C GLU A 103 7.95 -1.09 11.44
N GLY A 104 7.87 -1.55 12.70
CA GLY A 104 8.13 -0.70 13.86
C GLY A 104 9.55 -0.13 13.90
N ALA A 105 10.55 -0.89 13.43
CA ALA A 105 11.92 -0.42 13.31
C ALA A 105 12.04 0.69 12.25
N ILE A 106 11.37 0.54 11.10
CA ILE A 106 11.30 1.58 10.06
C ILE A 106 10.62 2.83 10.62
N GLU A 107 9.46 2.71 11.25
CA GLU A 107 8.75 3.85 11.84
C GLU A 107 9.61 4.59 12.89
N LYS A 108 10.34 3.87 13.75
CA LYS A 108 11.28 4.48 14.70
C LYS A 108 12.41 5.24 14.02
N LYS A 109 12.98 4.71 12.93
CA LYS A 109 14.01 5.40 12.14
C LYS A 109 13.48 6.73 11.60
N TYR A 110 12.23 6.76 11.13
CA TYR A 110 11.63 7.97 10.55
C TYR A 110 11.09 8.94 11.62
N PHE A 111 10.66 8.45 12.79
CA PHE A 111 10.31 9.27 13.94
C PHE A 111 11.42 10.29 14.27
N ALA A 112 12.68 9.85 14.30
CA ALA A 112 13.83 10.72 14.57
C ALA A 112 14.00 11.84 13.52
N GLN A 113 13.57 11.62 12.27
CA GLN A 113 13.60 12.64 11.23
C GLN A 113 12.41 13.59 11.35
N PHE A 114 11.22 13.07 11.65
CA PHE A 114 10.03 13.90 11.88
C PHE A 114 10.21 14.84 13.07
N SER A 115 10.86 14.39 14.15
CA SER A 115 11.11 15.24 15.33
C SER A 115 12.01 16.45 15.05
N GLN A 116 12.73 16.47 13.93
CA GLN A 116 13.54 17.63 13.52
C GLN A 116 12.73 18.70 12.77
N ILE A 117 11.55 18.34 12.24
CA ILE A 117 10.75 19.23 11.40
C ILE A 117 9.34 19.51 11.95
N LEU A 118 8.82 18.65 12.83
CA LEU A 118 7.51 18.78 13.46
C LEU A 118 7.66 19.24 14.91
N THR A 119 6.67 19.98 15.40
CA THR A 119 6.56 20.25 16.85
C THR A 119 6.18 18.96 17.60
N PRO A 120 6.43 18.87 18.91
CA PRO A 120 6.00 17.71 19.71
C PRO A 120 4.50 17.42 19.61
N ALA A 121 3.65 18.46 19.54
CA ALA A 121 2.21 18.32 19.39
C ALA A 121 1.83 17.73 18.01
N GLN A 122 2.45 18.21 16.94
CA GLN A 122 2.26 17.67 15.58
C GLN A 122 2.74 16.21 15.48
N LEU A 123 3.89 15.90 16.08
CA LEU A 123 4.45 14.56 16.09
C LEU A 123 3.56 13.57 16.84
N PHE A 124 3.01 13.98 18.00
CA PHE A 124 2.03 13.19 18.74
C PHE A 124 0.75 12.94 17.92
N ALA A 125 0.24 13.96 17.24
CA ALA A 125 -0.98 13.87 16.44
C ALA A 125 -0.82 13.04 15.15
N LEU A 126 0.41 12.81 14.67
CA LEU A 126 0.66 12.13 13.39
C LEU A 126 0.02 10.74 13.33
N LYS A 127 0.22 9.90 14.36
CA LYS A 127 -0.33 8.53 14.36
C LYS A 127 -1.85 8.50 14.37
N ASP A 128 -2.48 9.41 15.11
CA ASP A 128 -3.94 9.53 15.13
C ASP A 128 -4.48 10.01 13.78
N ALA A 129 -3.77 10.94 13.12
CA ALA A 129 -4.14 11.41 11.78
C ALA A 129 -4.04 10.27 10.74
N GLU A 130 -3.03 9.41 10.82
CA GLU A 130 -2.91 8.22 9.96
C GLU A 130 -4.10 7.27 10.15
N VAL A 131 -4.45 6.96 11.39
CA VAL A 131 -5.58 6.07 11.71
C VAL A 131 -6.90 6.66 11.22
N GLN A 132 -7.10 7.97 11.39
CA GLN A 132 -8.29 8.67 10.90
C GLN A 132 -8.39 8.61 9.37
N PHE A 133 -7.28 8.87 8.66
CA PHE A 133 -7.23 8.76 7.21
C PHE A 133 -7.66 7.36 6.74
N THR A 134 -7.09 6.31 7.31
CA THR A 134 -7.43 4.93 6.94
C THR A 134 -8.91 4.63 7.19
N LYS A 135 -9.47 5.07 8.33
CA LYS A 135 -10.89 4.90 8.64
C LYS A 135 -11.78 5.61 7.62
N GLU A 136 -11.45 6.85 7.25
CA GLU A 136 -12.20 7.62 6.25
C GLU A 136 -12.12 6.98 4.86
N LEU A 137 -10.94 6.54 4.45
CA LEU A 137 -10.72 5.86 3.17
C LEU A 137 -11.56 4.57 3.09
N MET A 138 -11.55 3.76 4.15
CA MET A 138 -12.36 2.53 4.21
C MET A 138 -13.86 2.81 4.16
N LYS A 139 -14.34 3.86 4.84
CA LYS A 139 -15.75 4.28 4.78
C LYS A 139 -16.16 4.68 3.37
N LYS A 140 -15.35 5.49 2.69
CA LYS A 140 -15.59 5.90 1.28
C LYS A 140 -15.62 4.69 0.34
N HIS A 141 -14.68 3.75 0.50
CA HIS A 141 -14.67 2.54 -0.32
C HIS A 141 -15.90 1.64 -0.08
N SER A 142 -16.32 1.49 1.18
CA SER A 142 -17.51 0.71 1.54
C SER A 142 -18.81 1.33 0.98
N SER A 143 -18.98 2.64 1.08
CA SER A 143 -20.18 3.34 0.56
C SER A 143 -20.29 3.24 -0.96
N MET A 144 -19.18 3.37 -1.69
CA MET A 144 -19.14 3.18 -3.15
C MET A 144 -19.58 1.76 -3.55
N ARG A 145 -19.13 0.72 -2.84
CA ARG A 145 -19.56 -0.67 -3.11
C ARG A 145 -21.06 -0.89 -2.87
N LYS A 146 -21.64 -0.26 -1.84
CA LYS A 146 -23.08 -0.37 -1.52
C LYS A 146 -23.94 0.30 -2.59
N ASN A 147 -23.55 1.49 -3.05
CA ASN A 147 -24.27 2.22 -4.09
C ASN A 147 -24.27 1.47 -5.43
N ASN A 148 -23.14 0.87 -5.84
CA ASN A 148 -23.07 0.06 -7.06
C ASN A 148 -23.96 -1.19 -7.01
N ARG A 149 -24.07 -1.87 -5.85
CA ARG A 149 -25.01 -3.00 -5.69
C ARG A 149 -26.47 -2.57 -5.81
N ASN A 150 -26.84 -1.46 -5.17
CA ASN A 150 -28.21 -0.95 -5.21
C ASN A 150 -28.63 -0.48 -6.61
N GLN A 151 -27.71 0.08 -7.40
CA GLN A 151 -27.99 0.44 -8.79
C GLN A 151 -28.16 -0.80 -9.69
N LYS A 152 -27.39 -1.86 -9.47
CA LYS A 152 -27.52 -3.11 -10.24
C LYS A 152 -28.84 -3.83 -9.95
N ASN A 153 -29.28 -3.84 -8.69
CA ASN A 153 -30.56 -4.43 -8.28
C ASN A 153 -31.80 -3.62 -8.71
N ARG A 154 -31.63 -2.37 -9.16
CA ARG A 154 -32.72 -1.53 -9.72
C ARG A 154 -32.85 -1.65 -11.24
N LYS A 155 -31.88 -2.28 -11.91
CA LYS A 155 -31.84 -2.46 -13.37
C LYS A 155 -32.18 -3.90 -13.80
N ASN A 156 -32.42 -4.78 -12.82
CA ASN A 156 -32.99 -6.11 -12.99
C ASN A 156 -34.39 -6.12 -12.39
#